data_AF-A0A060BLA8-F1
#
_entry.id   AF-A0A060BLA8-F1
#
_cell.length_a   1.000
_cell.length_b   1.000
_cell.length_c   1.000
_cell.angle_alpha   90.00
_cell.angle_beta   90.00
_cell.angle_gamma   90.00
#
_symmetry.space_group_name_H-M   'P 1'
#
loop_
_entity.id
_entity.type
_entity.pdbx_description
1 polymer ?
#
loop_
_entity_poly.entity_id
_entity_poly.type
_entity_poly.pdbx_seq_one_letter_code
_entity_poly.pdbx_strand_id
1 'polypeptide(L)'
;ALGPGPCWLAASTHPGEDELVMAAHGLLRQQMPDLLTVIVPRHPERGDSIVGLADAAGWAAAQRSRDELPAPDADLYVADTLGELGLFYRLAPVSFVGGSLVPRGGQNPIEAIKLGSVVLHGPHVGNFA
;
A
#
# COMPACT_ATOMS: atom_id res chain seq x y z
N ALA A 1 -5.57 11.41 11.14
CA ALA A 1 -4.18 10.92 11.25
C ALA A 1 -4.23 9.41 11.36
N LEU A 2 -3.33 8.67 10.71
CA LEU A 2 -3.34 7.18 10.64
C LEU A 2 -2.93 6.47 11.96
N GLY A 3 -3.20 7.08 13.11
CA GLY A 3 -2.72 6.58 14.42
C GLY A 3 -1.21 6.77 14.64
N PRO A 4 -0.70 6.44 15.84
CA PRO A 4 0.71 6.62 16.21
C PRO A 4 1.64 5.43 15.82
N GLY A 5 1.11 4.36 15.22
CA GLY A 5 1.85 3.14 14.88
C GLY A 5 2.74 3.25 13.64
N PRO A 6 3.66 2.28 13.43
CA PRO A 6 4.43 2.22 12.19
C PRO A 6 3.50 2.03 10.99
N CYS A 7 3.82 2.71 9.89
CA CYS A 7 3.05 2.67 8.66
C CYS A 7 3.99 2.54 7.46
N TRP A 8 3.65 1.67 6.51
CA TRP A 8 4.30 1.63 5.20
C TRP A 8 3.25 1.57 4.09
N LEU A 9 3.64 2.02 2.89
CA LEU A 9 2.75 2.20 1.76
C LEU A 9 3.12 1.28 0.61
N ALA A 10 2.15 0.56 0.05
CA ALA A 10 2.23 -0.04 -1.27
C ALA A 10 1.46 0.84 -2.25
N ALA A 11 2.18 1.61 -3.06
CA ALA A 11 1.64 2.60 -3.97
C ALA A 11 1.50 2.07 -5.40
N SER A 12 0.37 2.35 -6.04
CA SER A 12 0.06 1.97 -7.42
C SER A 12 0.18 0.45 -7.68
N THR A 13 -0.35 -0.38 -6.78
CA THR A 13 -0.32 -1.83 -6.93
C THR A 13 -1.16 -2.33 -8.12
N HIS A 14 -0.72 -3.43 -8.71
CA HIS A 14 -1.41 -4.15 -9.78
C HIS A 14 -1.85 -5.56 -9.34
N PRO A 15 -2.77 -6.21 -10.07
CA PRO A 15 -3.12 -7.61 -9.81
C PRO A 15 -1.90 -8.51 -9.73
N GLY A 16 -1.84 -9.34 -8.69
CA GLY A 16 -0.69 -10.19 -8.37
C GLY A 16 0.34 -9.55 -7.44
N GLU A 17 0.25 -8.24 -7.15
CA GLU A 17 1.09 -7.59 -6.14
C GLU A 17 0.39 -7.44 -4.79
N ASP A 18 -0.94 -7.35 -4.76
CA ASP A 18 -1.69 -7.10 -3.52
C ASP A 18 -1.53 -8.24 -2.50
N GLU A 19 -1.61 -9.49 -2.96
CA GLU A 19 -1.38 -10.67 -2.13
C GLU A 19 0.06 -10.76 -1.62
N LEU A 20 1.03 -10.33 -2.42
CA LEU A 20 2.44 -10.26 -2.02
C LEU A 20 2.66 -9.19 -0.96
N VAL A 21 2.00 -8.03 -1.09
CA VAL A 21 2.01 -6.97 -0.09
C VAL A 21 1.38 -7.46 1.22
N MET A 22 0.26 -8.19 1.17
CA MET A 22 -0.37 -8.79 2.36
C MET A 22 0.52 -9.87 3.00
N ALA A 23 1.22 -10.67 2.20
CA ALA A 23 2.20 -11.63 2.72
C ALA A 23 3.37 -10.91 3.42
N ALA A 24 3.87 -9.83 2.82
CA ALA A 24 4.90 -8.99 3.44
C ALA A 24 4.41 -8.35 4.75
N HIS A 25 3.17 -7.85 4.79
CA HIS A 25 2.53 -7.38 6.02
C HIS A 25 2.57 -8.45 7.12
N GLY A 26 2.15 -9.67 6.81
CA GLY A 26 2.15 -10.77 7.79
C GLY A 26 3.52 -11.11 8.36
N LEU A 27 4.59 -10.98 7.57
CA LEU A 27 5.96 -11.15 8.04
C LEU A 27 6.42 -9.99 8.94
N LEU A 28 6.10 -8.75 8.55
CA LEU A 28 6.49 -7.55 9.29
C LEU A 28 5.73 -7.42 10.61
N ARG A 29 4.45 -7.81 10.65
CA ARG A 29 3.59 -7.75 11.83
C ARG A 29 4.12 -8.59 13.00
N GLN A 30 4.86 -9.66 12.72
CA GLN A 30 5.52 -10.48 13.76
C GLN A 30 6.52 -9.68 14.60
N GLN A 31 7.11 -8.62 14.03
CA GLN A 31 8.07 -7.75 14.70
C GLN A 31 7.47 -6.38 15.07
N MET A 32 6.41 -5.97 14.35
CA MET A 32 5.70 -4.70 14.53
C MET A 32 4.19 -4.96 14.62
N PRO A 33 3.66 -5.38 15.79
CA PRO A 33 2.26 -5.78 15.92
C PRO A 33 1.24 -4.69 15.56
N ASP A 34 1.63 -3.42 15.73
CA ASP A 34 0.81 -2.23 15.46
C ASP A 34 1.06 -1.65 14.05
N LEU A 35 1.63 -2.44 13.13
CA LEU A 35 1.92 -2.02 11.76
C LEU A 35 0.64 -1.87 10.95
N LEU A 36 0.43 -0.67 10.41
CA LEU A 36 -0.57 -0.42 9.36
C LEU A 36 0.08 -0.51 7.98
N THR A 37 -0.53 -1.26 7.06
CA THR A 37 -0.13 -1.27 5.64
C THR A 37 -1.16 -0.57 4.78
N VAL A 38 -0.76 0.54 4.16
CA VAL A 38 -1.63 1.27 3.22
C VAL A 38 -1.44 0.69 1.82
N ILE A 39 -2.53 0.33 1.15
CA ILE A 39 -2.51 -0.17 -0.23
C ILE A 39 -3.27 0.83 -1.11
N VAL A 40 -2.56 1.51 -2.01
CA VAL A 40 -3.14 2.38 -3.03
C VAL A 40 -3.09 1.63 -4.36
N PRO A 41 -4.20 1.08 -4.88
CA PRO A 41 -4.18 0.40 -6.17
C PRO A 41 -3.93 1.39 -7.30
N ARG A 42 -3.31 0.91 -8.39
CA ARG A 42 -3.21 1.70 -9.63
C ARG A 42 -4.57 2.09 -10.20
N HIS A 43 -5.55 1.24 -9.94
CA HIS A 43 -6.93 1.31 -10.46
C HIS A 43 -7.88 1.34 -9.25
N PRO A 44 -8.44 2.51 -8.88
CA PRO A 44 -9.32 2.67 -7.72
C PRO A 44 -10.48 1.68 -7.65
N GLU A 45 -11.05 1.30 -8.80
CA GLU A 45 -12.16 0.34 -8.91
C GLU A 45 -11.84 -1.05 -8.32
N ARG A 46 -10.57 -1.33 -8.02
CA ARG A 46 -10.12 -2.57 -7.37
C ARG A 46 -10.28 -2.57 -5.85
N GLY A 47 -10.66 -1.46 -5.23
CA GLY A 47 -10.79 -1.35 -3.76
C GLY A 47 -11.52 -2.52 -3.11
N ASP A 48 -12.74 -2.80 -3.55
CA ASP A 48 -13.56 -3.90 -3.03
C ASP A 48 -12.90 -5.27 -3.21
N SER A 49 -12.21 -5.50 -4.33
CA SER A 49 -11.50 -6.77 -4.57
C SER A 49 -10.30 -6.93 -3.64
N ILE A 50 -9.59 -5.85 -3.31
CA ILE A 50 -8.46 -5.87 -2.39
C ILE A 50 -8.95 -6.08 -0.96
N VAL A 51 -10.06 -5.46 -0.57
CA VAL A 51 -10.71 -5.73 0.72
C VAL A 51 -11.12 -7.20 0.81
N GLY A 52 -11.73 -7.76 -0.24
CA GLY A 52 -12.08 -9.18 -0.27
C GLY A 52 -10.86 -10.13 -0.16
N LEU A 53 -9.72 -9.76 -0.74
CA LEU A 53 -8.46 -10.49 -0.57
C LEU A 53 -7.94 -10.40 0.88
N ALA A 54 -8.06 -9.23 1.50
CA ALA A 54 -7.68 -9.02 2.90
C ALA A 54 -8.53 -9.89 3.83
N ASP A 55 -9.86 -9.87 3.65
CA ASP A 55 -10.80 -10.68 4.43
C ASP A 55 -10.49 -12.18 4.29
N ALA A 56 -10.23 -12.64 3.06
CA ALA A 56 -9.86 -14.04 2.79
C ALA A 56 -8.53 -14.45 3.43
N ALA A 57 -7.60 -13.50 3.61
CA ALA A 57 -6.34 -13.69 4.30
C ALA A 57 -6.43 -13.49 5.83
N GLY A 58 -7.60 -13.12 6.35
CA GLY A 58 -7.84 -12.90 7.78
C GLY A 58 -7.30 -11.57 8.32
N TRP A 59 -7.11 -10.57 7.45
CA TRP A 59 -6.66 -9.23 7.85
C TRP A 59 -7.83 -8.26 8.00
N ALA A 60 -7.82 -7.45 9.05
CA ALA A 60 -8.78 -6.37 9.21
C ALA A 60 -8.41 -5.19 8.30
N ALA A 61 -9.27 -4.87 7.33
CA ALA A 61 -9.06 -3.77 6.39
C ALA A 61 -10.12 -2.68 6.53
N ALA A 62 -9.69 -1.42 6.49
CA ALA A 62 -10.57 -0.27 6.24
C ALA A 62 -10.42 0.21 4.79
N GLN A 63 -11.45 0.87 4.24
CA GLN A 63 -11.49 1.32 2.85
C GLN A 63 -11.81 2.81 2.74
N ARG A 64 -10.89 3.56 2.11
CA ARG A 64 -10.94 5.02 2.00
C ARG A 64 -12.19 5.52 1.27
N SER A 65 -12.59 4.87 0.19
CA SER A 65 -13.77 5.25 -0.61
C SER A 65 -15.10 5.08 0.12
N ARG A 66 -15.13 4.31 1.23
CA ARG A 66 -16.28 4.13 2.11
C ARG A 66 -16.33 5.12 3.27
N ASP A 67 -15.48 6.15 3.22
CA ASP A 67 -15.28 7.12 4.31
C ASP A 67 -14.87 6.46 5.65
N GLU A 68 -14.26 5.28 5.58
CA GLU A 68 -13.72 4.60 6.74
C GLU A 68 -12.35 5.15 7.12
N LEU A 69 -12.05 5.15 8.41
CA LEU A 69 -10.71 5.38 8.93
C LEU A 69 -10.21 4.08 9.54
N PRO A 70 -8.91 3.75 9.40
CA PRO A 70 -8.36 2.57 10.04
C PRO A 70 -8.50 2.70 11.57
N ALA A 71 -9.11 1.69 12.18
CA ALA A 71 -9.14 1.55 13.64
C ALA A 71 -7.72 1.30 14.18
N PRO A 72 -7.47 1.49 15.49
CA PRO A 72 -6.15 1.26 16.07
C PRO A 72 -5.59 -0.16 15.85
N ASP A 73 -6.47 -1.14 15.64
CA ASP A 73 -6.18 -2.55 15.40
C ASP A 73 -6.35 -2.96 13.93
N ALA A 74 -6.54 -2.01 13.02
CA ALA A 74 -6.61 -2.28 11.59
C ALA A 74 -5.24 -2.69 11.05
N ASP A 75 -5.22 -3.73 10.23
CA ASP A 75 -4.02 -4.29 9.62
C ASP A 75 -3.68 -3.56 8.32
N LEU A 76 -4.72 -3.35 7.52
CA LEU A 76 -4.62 -2.79 6.17
C LEU A 76 -5.52 -1.56 6.04
N TYR A 77 -5.09 -0.62 5.20
CA TYR A 77 -5.92 0.48 4.75
C TYR A 77 -5.90 0.59 3.23
N VAL A 78 -7.03 0.28 2.60
CA VAL A 78 -7.19 0.30 1.15
C VAL A 78 -7.57 1.73 0.74
N ALA A 79 -6.60 2.43 0.18
CA ALA A 79 -6.72 3.82 -0.26
C ALA A 79 -7.05 3.88 -1.76
N ASP A 80 -8.31 3.59 -2.07
CA ASP A 80 -8.87 3.42 -3.41
C ASP A 80 -9.56 4.68 -3.97
N THR A 81 -8.94 5.84 -3.75
CA THR A 81 -9.42 7.15 -4.20
C THR A 81 -8.36 7.85 -5.05
N LEU A 82 -8.78 8.78 -5.90
CA LEU A 82 -7.89 9.51 -6.79
C LEU A 82 -7.37 10.80 -6.15
N GLY A 83 -6.13 11.17 -6.48
CA GLY A 83 -5.53 12.45 -6.10
C GLY A 83 -4.99 12.52 -4.67
N GLU A 84 -5.07 11.44 -3.90
CA GLU A 84 -4.61 11.39 -2.50
C GLU A 84 -3.23 10.71 -2.33
N LEU A 85 -2.59 10.23 -3.40
CA LEU A 85 -1.34 9.46 -3.28
C LEU A 85 -0.21 10.22 -2.56
N GLY A 86 -0.06 11.52 -2.82
CA GLY A 86 0.91 12.38 -2.12
C GLY A 86 0.67 12.47 -0.61
N LEU A 87 -0.58 12.41 -0.14
CA LEU A 87 -0.88 12.32 1.30
C LEU A 87 -0.27 11.04 1.89
N PHE A 88 -0.49 9.90 1.24
CA PHE A 88 0.01 8.62 1.73
C PHE A 88 1.53 8.54 1.70
N TYR A 89 2.18 9.05 0.65
CA TYR A 89 3.65 9.16 0.62
C TYR A 89 4.20 10.01 1.76
N ARG A 90 3.52 11.12 2.10
CA ARG A 90 3.95 11.99 3.19
C ARG A 90 3.82 11.32 4.56
N LEU A 91 2.85 10.42 4.71
CA LEU A 91 2.58 9.70 5.96
C LEU A 91 3.44 8.44 6.13
N ALA A 92 3.92 7.84 5.05
CA ALA A 92 4.67 6.59 5.07
C ALA A 92 6.19 6.82 4.88
N PRO A 93 7.03 6.57 5.90
CA PRO A 93 8.49 6.69 5.78
C PRO A 93 9.12 5.75 4.75
N VAL A 94 8.46 4.63 4.47
CA VAL A 94 8.88 3.63 3.48
C VAL A 94 7.70 3.32 2.56
N SER A 95 7.96 3.30 1.26
CA SER A 95 6.95 2.99 0.24
C SER A 95 7.47 1.98 -0.77
N PHE A 96 6.70 0.92 -1.03
CA PHE A 96 6.84 0.08 -2.20
C PHE A 96 6.08 0.71 -3.38
N VAL A 97 6.74 0.83 -4.53
CA VAL A 97 6.14 1.36 -5.76
C VAL A 97 5.83 0.20 -6.70
N GLY A 98 4.54 -0.03 -6.93
CA GLY A 98 3.97 -1.15 -7.67
C GLY A 98 4.17 -1.09 -9.19
N GLY A 99 3.56 -2.06 -9.88
CA GLY A 99 3.85 -2.37 -11.27
C GLY A 99 5.28 -2.90 -11.47
N SER A 100 5.95 -3.28 -10.39
CA SER A 100 7.39 -3.57 -10.36
C SER A 100 7.72 -4.99 -9.90
N LEU A 101 6.81 -5.67 -9.19
CA LEU A 101 6.90 -7.12 -8.92
C LEU A 101 6.25 -7.95 -10.04
N VAL A 102 5.46 -7.31 -10.89
CA VAL A 102 4.91 -7.87 -12.13
C VAL A 102 5.57 -7.21 -13.34
N PRO A 103 5.61 -7.84 -14.52
CA PRO A 103 6.29 -7.31 -15.71
C PRO A 103 5.47 -6.18 -16.37
N ARG A 104 5.29 -5.05 -15.66
CA ARG A 104 4.58 -3.84 -16.10
C ARG A 104 5.50 -2.63 -16.30
N GLY A 105 6.75 -2.72 -15.86
CA GLY A 105 7.79 -1.71 -16.08
C GLY A 105 7.90 -0.65 -14.98
N GLY A 106 7.15 -0.77 -13.88
CA GLY A 106 7.22 0.09 -12.71
C GLY A 106 6.36 1.35 -12.81
N GLN A 107 6.40 2.16 -11.77
CA GLN A 107 5.74 3.47 -11.66
C GLN A 107 6.75 4.53 -11.22
N ASN A 108 6.44 5.80 -11.46
CA ASN A 108 7.36 6.91 -11.20
C ASN A 108 7.58 7.12 -9.69
N PRO A 109 8.81 6.96 -9.16
CA PRO A 109 9.08 7.08 -7.72
C PRO A 109 9.28 8.53 -7.25
N ILE A 110 9.31 9.52 -8.16
CA ILE A 110 9.76 10.88 -7.84
C ILE A 110 8.94 11.57 -6.75
N GLU A 111 7.63 11.33 -6.70
CA GLU A 111 6.74 11.92 -5.71
C GLU A 111 7.06 11.40 -4.30
N ALA A 112 7.25 10.08 -4.17
CA ALA A 112 7.63 9.42 -2.92
C ALA A 112 8.93 10.02 -2.36
N ILE A 113 9.96 10.13 -3.21
CA ILE A 113 11.28 10.66 -2.86
C ILE A 113 11.18 12.11 -2.40
N LYS A 114 10.45 12.94 -3.16
CA LYS A 114 10.24 14.36 -2.82
C LYS A 114 9.54 14.56 -1.48
N LEU A 115 8.72 13.59 -1.06
CA LEU A 115 7.97 13.63 0.20
C LEU A 115 8.70 12.95 1.36
N GLY A 116 9.94 12.49 1.13
CA GLY A 116 10.82 11.93 2.15
C GLY A 116 10.64 10.43 2.41
N SER A 117 9.97 9.70 1.51
CA SER A 117 9.77 8.26 1.62
C SER A 117 10.92 7.50 0.98
N VAL A 118 11.45 6.49 1.68
CA VAL A 118 12.38 5.51 1.10
C VAL A 118 11.61 4.61 0.15
N VAL A 119 12.11 4.46 -1.08
CA VAL A 119 11.43 3.71 -2.13
C VAL A 119 11.96 2.27 -2.22
N LEU A 120 11.05 1.32 -2.17
CA LEU A 120 11.24 -0.08 -2.54
C LEU A 120 10.55 -0.34 -3.88
N HIS A 121 11.11 -1.24 -4.67
CA HIS A 121 10.50 -1.69 -5.92
C HIS A 121 10.93 -3.12 -6.24
N GLY A 122 10.18 -3.81 -7.08
CA GLY A 122 10.57 -5.09 -7.64
C GLY A 122 11.53 -4.95 -8.83
N PRO A 123 11.91 -6.05 -9.48
CA PRO A 123 12.92 -6.03 -10.54
C PRO A 123 12.44 -5.38 -11.86
N HIS A 124 11.14 -5.19 -12.05
CA HIS A 124 10.58 -4.71 -13.32
C HIS A 124 10.36 -3.19 -13.33
N VAL A 125 11.43 -2.40 -13.44
CA VAL A 125 11.37 -0.92 -13.45
C VAL A 125 11.78 -0.28 -14.77
N GLY A 126 11.70 -1.02 -15.88
CA GLY A 126 12.23 -0.59 -17.18
C GLY A 126 11.65 0.73 -17.74
N ASN A 127 10.48 1.19 -17.28
CA ASN A 127 9.93 2.49 -17.70
C ASN A 127 10.67 3.67 -17.05
N PHE A 128 11.47 3.41 -16.01
CA PHE A 128 12.13 4.41 -15.15
C PHE A 128 13.59 4.05 -14.82
N ALA A 129 14.22 3.21 -15.64
CA ALA A 129 15.62 2.77 -15.50
C ALA A 129 16.61 3.66 -16.26
#